data_AF-A0A925D8W7-F1
#
_entry.id   AF-A0A925D8W7-F1
#
_cell.length_a   1.000
_cell.length_b   1.000
_cell.length_c   1.000
_cell.angle_alpha   90.00
_cell.angle_beta   90.00
_cell.angle_gamma   90.00
#
_symmetry.space_group_name_H-M   'P 1'
#
loop_
_entity.id
_entity.type
_entity.pdbx_description
1 polymer ?
#
loop_
_entity_poly.entity_id
_entity_poly.type
_entity_poly.pdbx_seq_one_letter_code
_entity_poly.pdbx_strand_id
1 'polypeptide(L)'
;GFEKENPSYGGWDFLGQGDAHGVTTGTNVSVTCLVLEALAEEFRREPGGKQIGEIQAALRRVLPWVNLCQQKDGGFCFTPEPMSLNNKADFRDDARHEPRAYGTATCDGIRCLLAGGIKADDKRIVKAASWLAARPSLELVPGFEGLPPELGWQRGLRFYYYASLAKVLPTLPVADVASRRKGVLEMLLKLQRTDGSFLNEIDRMRENDPLIATALGVMAIGEILNQLLA
;
A
#
# COMPACT_ATOMS: atom_id res chain seq x y z
N GLY A 1 -9.94 8.46 20.04
CA GLY A 1 -8.76 7.74 19.52
C GLY A 1 -8.58 6.45 20.28
N PHE A 2 -7.73 5.54 19.81
CA PHE A 2 -7.52 4.23 20.45
C PHE A 2 -6.56 4.31 21.64
N GLU A 3 -6.75 3.43 22.62
CA GLU A 3 -5.78 3.18 23.71
C GLU A 3 -4.53 2.48 23.17
N LYS A 4 -3.38 2.61 23.85
CA LYS A 4 -2.09 2.10 23.37
C LYS A 4 -2.06 0.59 23.16
N GLU A 5 -2.88 -0.13 23.90
CA GLU A 5 -3.00 -1.59 23.90
C GLU A 5 -3.89 -2.08 22.74
N ASN A 6 -4.63 -1.18 22.08
CA ASN A 6 -5.49 -1.54 20.97
C ASN A 6 -4.66 -1.76 19.69
N PRO A 7 -4.91 -2.84 18.91
CA PRO A 7 -4.21 -3.09 17.64
C PRO A 7 -4.32 -1.96 16.60
N SER A 8 -5.32 -1.08 16.72
CA SER A 8 -5.50 0.10 15.87
C SER A 8 -4.74 1.34 16.33
N TYR A 9 -4.05 1.29 17.48
CA TYR A 9 -3.32 2.45 18.00
C TYR A 9 -2.22 2.90 17.04
N GLY A 10 -2.32 4.13 16.56
CA GLY A 10 -1.36 4.74 15.65
C GLY A 10 -1.69 4.58 14.17
N GLY A 11 -2.64 3.72 13.80
CA GLY A 11 -3.19 3.64 12.44
C GLY A 11 -4.32 4.65 12.21
N TRP A 12 -4.69 4.86 10.95
CA TRP A 12 -5.84 5.66 10.53
C TRP A 12 -6.90 4.81 9.83
N ASP A 13 -8.16 5.18 10.06
CA ASP A 13 -9.33 4.67 9.35
C ASP A 13 -10.16 5.84 8.78
N PHE A 14 -11.35 5.54 8.26
CA PHE A 14 -12.23 6.54 7.67
C PHE A 14 -13.16 7.23 8.69
N LEU A 15 -13.12 6.85 9.98
CA LEU A 15 -14.00 7.43 10.99
C LEU A 15 -13.39 8.69 11.61
N GLY A 16 -14.23 9.73 11.74
CA GLY A 16 -13.84 11.01 12.34
C GLY A 16 -13.78 10.95 13.87
N GLN A 17 -13.29 12.04 14.50
CA GLN A 17 -13.14 12.13 15.95
C GLN A 17 -14.44 11.94 16.75
N GLY A 18 -15.61 12.21 16.16
CA GLY A 18 -16.91 12.13 16.84
C GLY A 18 -17.37 10.71 17.17
N ASP A 19 -16.91 9.70 16.44
CA ASP A 19 -17.31 8.29 16.62
C ASP A 19 -16.18 7.43 17.26
N ALA A 20 -14.96 7.96 17.35
CA ALA A 20 -13.73 7.20 17.55
C ALA A 20 -13.34 6.89 19.02
N HIS A 21 -14.31 6.73 19.93
CA HIS A 21 -14.05 6.17 21.27
C HIS A 21 -14.07 4.64 21.22
N GLY A 22 -13.05 4.06 20.57
CA GLY A 22 -12.91 2.60 20.44
C GLY A 22 -13.72 1.96 19.30
N VAL A 23 -14.53 2.73 18.57
CA VAL A 23 -15.20 2.27 17.34
C VAL A 23 -14.29 2.52 16.15
N THR A 24 -14.14 1.51 15.29
CA THR A 24 -13.34 1.58 14.06
C THR A 24 -14.04 0.82 12.94
N THR A 25 -13.83 1.26 11.70
CA THR A 25 -14.11 0.42 10.51
C THR A 25 -12.94 -0.49 10.14
N GLY A 26 -11.86 -0.43 10.92
CA GLY A 26 -10.58 -1.09 10.73
C GLY A 26 -9.53 -0.11 10.24
N THR A 27 -8.58 0.27 11.11
CA THR A 27 -7.37 0.98 10.66
C THR A 27 -6.62 0.13 9.64
N ASN A 28 -6.12 0.77 8.58
CA ASN A 28 -5.54 0.04 7.46
C ASN A 28 -4.37 0.76 6.81
N VAL A 29 -3.50 -0.01 6.15
CA VAL A 29 -2.22 0.47 5.63
C VAL A 29 -2.40 1.47 4.50
N SER A 30 -3.48 1.37 3.73
CA SER A 30 -3.73 2.25 2.58
C SER A 30 -4.07 3.67 3.02
N VAL A 31 -5.07 3.83 3.91
CA VAL A 31 -5.45 5.14 4.47
C VAL A 31 -4.29 5.73 5.27
N THR A 32 -3.68 4.91 6.13
CA THR A 32 -2.53 5.32 6.94
C THR A 32 -1.39 5.83 6.05
N CYS A 33 -1.06 5.12 4.96
CA CYS A 33 -0.02 5.52 4.04
C CYS A 33 -0.27 6.92 3.44
N LEU A 34 -1.48 7.19 2.97
CA LEU A 34 -1.82 8.50 2.37
C LEU A 34 -1.72 9.63 3.40
N VAL A 35 -2.18 9.40 4.63
CA VAL A 35 -2.04 10.38 5.72
C VAL A 35 -0.58 10.64 6.03
N LEU A 36 0.25 9.59 6.16
CA LEU A 36 1.67 9.74 6.47
C LEU A 36 2.44 10.46 5.37
N GLU A 37 2.18 10.15 4.11
CA GLU A 37 2.84 10.84 2.99
C GLU A 37 2.49 12.33 2.97
N ALA A 38 1.23 12.69 3.24
CA ALA A 38 0.81 14.10 3.35
C ALA A 38 1.50 14.82 4.52
N LEU A 39 1.53 14.20 5.70
CA LEU A 39 2.20 14.75 6.88
C LEU A 39 3.72 14.87 6.69
N ALA A 40 4.35 13.90 6.02
CA ALA A 40 5.78 13.91 5.74
C ALA A 40 6.16 14.98 4.69
N GLU A 41 5.29 15.23 3.69
CA GLU A 41 5.46 16.35 2.75
C GLU A 41 5.37 17.69 3.47
N GLU A 42 4.35 17.88 4.33
CA GLU A 42 4.20 19.11 5.14
C GLU A 42 5.43 19.34 6.03
N PHE A 43 5.90 18.29 6.71
CA PHE A 43 7.12 18.33 7.51
C PHE A 43 8.35 18.79 6.72
N ARG A 44 8.48 18.36 5.45
CA ARG A 44 9.58 18.75 4.57
C ARG A 44 9.47 20.19 4.08
N ARG A 45 8.26 20.66 3.78
CA ARG A 45 8.03 22.02 3.25
C ARG A 45 8.15 23.09 4.32
N GLU A 46 7.64 22.83 5.52
CA GLU A 46 7.60 23.81 6.61
C GLU A 46 8.19 23.24 7.91
N PRO A 47 9.52 22.98 7.99
CA PRO A 47 10.16 22.37 9.15
C PRO A 47 10.08 23.20 10.45
N GLY A 48 9.64 24.47 10.38
CA GLY A 48 9.38 25.35 11.52
C GLY A 48 7.90 25.66 11.77
N GLY A 49 6.99 24.94 11.10
CA GLY A 49 5.54 25.15 11.22
C GLY A 49 5.01 24.90 12.64
N LYS A 50 3.88 25.53 12.98
CA LYS A 50 3.32 25.46 14.34
C LYS A 50 2.96 24.03 14.76
N GLN A 51 2.56 23.19 13.81
CA GLN A 51 2.14 21.80 14.02
C GLN A 51 3.30 20.80 13.94
N ILE A 52 4.55 21.24 13.75
CA ILE A 52 5.67 20.34 13.43
C ILE A 52 5.90 19.27 14.50
N GLY A 53 5.73 19.63 15.78
CA GLY A 53 5.88 18.69 16.89
C GLY A 53 4.80 17.61 16.89
N GLU A 54 3.57 17.95 16.50
CA GLU A 54 2.44 17.03 16.40
C GLU A 54 2.62 16.09 15.20
N ILE A 55 3.05 16.64 14.06
CA ILE A 55 3.41 15.87 12.86
C ILE A 55 4.48 14.83 13.19
N GLN A 56 5.59 15.27 13.80
CA GLN A 56 6.65 14.35 14.22
C GLN A 56 6.16 13.28 15.20
N ALA A 57 5.29 13.65 16.14
CA ALA A 57 4.70 12.70 17.08
C ALA A 57 3.82 11.66 16.37
N ALA A 58 3.03 12.09 15.37
CA ALA A 58 2.22 11.21 14.54
C ALA A 58 3.07 10.23 13.71
N LEU A 59 4.10 10.75 13.02
CA LEU A 59 5.04 9.96 12.23
C LEU A 59 5.82 8.94 13.08
N ARG A 60 6.10 9.23 14.35
CA ARG A 60 6.70 8.25 15.28
C ARG A 60 5.69 7.24 15.80
N ARG A 61 4.47 7.68 16.12
CA ARG A 61 3.42 6.83 16.70
C ARG A 61 2.94 5.73 15.75
N VAL A 62 2.97 5.98 14.45
CA VAL A 62 2.52 5.01 13.44
C VAL A 62 3.47 3.83 13.27
N LEU A 63 4.77 3.99 13.55
CA LEU A 63 5.77 2.97 13.21
C LEU A 63 5.55 1.62 13.92
N PRO A 64 5.22 1.58 15.23
CA PRO A 64 4.81 0.33 15.88
C PRO A 64 3.60 -0.33 15.21
N TRP A 65 2.60 0.46 14.81
CA TRP A 65 1.39 -0.04 14.15
C TRP A 65 1.70 -0.63 12.76
N VAL A 66 2.51 0.06 11.96
CA VAL A 66 2.99 -0.45 10.66
C VAL A 66 3.73 -1.77 10.84
N ASN A 67 4.53 -1.91 11.90
CA ASN A 67 5.24 -3.14 12.20
C ASN A 67 4.30 -4.32 12.52
N LEU A 68 3.12 -4.07 13.10
CA LEU A 68 2.09 -5.12 13.30
C LEU A 68 1.50 -5.60 11.97
N CYS A 69 1.50 -4.76 10.94
CA CYS A 69 0.99 -5.12 9.62
C CYS A 69 1.98 -5.99 8.83
N GLN A 70 3.26 -6.00 9.21
CA GLN A 70 4.28 -6.78 8.50
C GLN A 70 4.24 -8.25 8.92
N GLN A 71 4.13 -9.12 7.92
CA GLN A 71 4.01 -10.56 8.11
C GLN A 71 5.37 -11.26 8.15
N LYS A 72 5.39 -12.50 8.64
CA LYS A 72 6.62 -13.30 8.82
C LYS A 72 7.41 -13.50 7.51
N ASP A 73 6.71 -13.54 6.37
CA ASP A 73 7.31 -13.66 5.04
C ASP A 73 7.84 -12.33 4.47
N GLY A 74 7.71 -11.23 5.22
CA GLY A 74 8.23 -9.91 4.87
C GLY A 74 7.23 -8.99 4.19
N GLY A 75 6.14 -9.51 3.62
CA GLY A 75 5.08 -8.71 3.02
C GLY A 75 4.18 -8.07 4.08
N PHE A 76 3.18 -7.30 3.65
CA PHE A 76 2.23 -6.65 4.56
C PHE A 76 0.78 -7.09 4.30
N CYS A 77 0.01 -7.19 5.38
CA CYS A 77 -1.44 -7.33 5.35
C CYS A 77 -2.13 -5.96 5.30
N PHE A 78 -3.45 -5.95 5.12
CA PHE A 78 -4.23 -4.71 5.05
C PHE A 78 -4.36 -4.03 6.42
N THR A 79 -4.61 -4.84 7.44
CA THR A 79 -4.85 -4.44 8.82
C THR A 79 -4.34 -5.52 9.77
N PRO A 80 -3.74 -5.14 10.92
CA PRO A 80 -3.29 -6.09 11.92
C PRO A 80 -4.43 -6.56 12.84
N GLU A 81 -5.65 -6.04 12.63
CA GLU A 81 -6.82 -6.42 13.41
C GLU A 81 -7.13 -7.93 13.26
N PRO A 82 -7.16 -8.69 14.38
CA PRO A 82 -7.54 -10.09 14.37
C PRO A 82 -8.91 -10.32 13.74
N MET A 83 -9.10 -11.44 13.03
CA MET A 83 -10.38 -11.83 12.41
C MET A 83 -10.93 -10.87 11.34
N SER A 84 -10.24 -9.76 11.03
CA SER A 84 -10.78 -8.71 10.16
C SER A 84 -10.92 -9.18 8.71
N LEU A 85 -12.16 -9.28 8.22
CA LEU A 85 -12.47 -9.67 6.84
C LEU A 85 -12.01 -8.64 5.79
N ASN A 86 -11.53 -7.47 6.22
CA ASN A 86 -10.91 -6.48 5.37
C ASN A 86 -9.55 -6.95 4.79
N ASN A 87 -8.94 -7.98 5.40
CA ASN A 87 -7.79 -8.70 4.86
C ASN A 87 -8.23 -9.62 3.70
N LYS A 88 -8.11 -9.11 2.47
CA LYS A 88 -8.65 -9.74 1.24
C LYS A 88 -7.89 -11.00 0.80
N ALA A 89 -6.64 -11.14 1.23
CA ALA A 89 -5.77 -12.25 0.87
C ALA A 89 -5.99 -13.48 1.76
N ASP A 90 -7.02 -13.47 2.61
CA ASP A 90 -7.32 -14.50 3.60
C ASP A 90 -6.22 -14.64 4.67
N PHE A 91 -6.29 -15.70 5.47
CA PHE A 91 -5.39 -15.98 6.59
C PHE A 91 -4.56 -17.23 6.34
N ARG A 92 -3.43 -17.35 7.03
CA ARG A 92 -2.57 -18.55 7.00
C ARG A 92 -3.05 -19.65 7.94
N ASP A 93 -3.89 -19.28 8.91
CA ASP A 93 -4.42 -20.14 9.95
C ASP A 93 -5.96 -20.08 9.98
N ASP A 94 -6.58 -21.20 10.34
CA ASP A 94 -8.05 -21.29 10.44
C ASP A 94 -8.62 -20.38 11.53
N ALA A 95 -7.81 -20.06 12.55
CA ALA A 95 -8.17 -19.14 13.62
C ALA A 95 -8.10 -17.67 13.23
N ARG A 96 -7.69 -17.35 11.98
CA ARG A 96 -7.64 -16.00 11.39
C ARG A 96 -6.88 -14.96 12.22
N HIS A 97 -5.72 -15.37 12.73
CA HIS A 97 -4.79 -14.49 13.43
C HIS A 97 -3.58 -14.08 12.59
N GLU A 98 -3.26 -14.81 11.52
CA GLU A 98 -2.11 -14.57 10.66
C GLU A 98 -2.57 -14.16 9.24
N PRO A 99 -2.94 -12.88 9.01
CA PRO A 99 -3.40 -12.43 7.72
C PRO A 99 -2.30 -12.55 6.66
N ARG A 100 -2.67 -12.97 5.45
CA ARG A 100 -1.71 -13.10 4.34
C ARG A 100 -1.31 -11.72 3.80
N ALA A 101 -0.04 -11.63 3.42
CA ALA A 101 0.46 -10.46 2.71
C ALA A 101 -0.01 -10.46 1.25
N TYR A 102 -0.20 -9.27 0.68
CA TYR A 102 -0.51 -9.10 -0.73
C TYR A 102 0.09 -7.83 -1.33
N GLY A 103 0.17 -7.76 -2.66
CA GLY A 103 1.00 -6.80 -3.39
C GLY A 103 0.77 -5.34 -3.03
N THR A 104 -0.48 -4.89 -3.02
CA THR A 104 -0.81 -3.48 -2.74
C THR A 104 -0.54 -3.11 -1.29
N ALA A 105 -0.95 -3.94 -0.32
CA ALA A 105 -0.65 -3.73 1.09
C ALA A 105 0.87 -3.72 1.36
N THR A 106 1.64 -4.57 0.68
CA THR A 106 3.11 -4.61 0.79
C THR A 106 3.74 -3.33 0.28
N CYS A 107 3.27 -2.77 -0.84
CA CYS A 107 3.74 -1.48 -1.32
C CYS A 107 3.38 -0.36 -0.32
N ASP A 108 2.16 -0.35 0.20
CA ASP A 108 1.71 0.66 1.18
C ASP A 108 2.49 0.56 2.50
N GLY A 109 2.84 -0.65 2.95
CA GLY A 109 3.71 -0.86 4.12
C GLY A 109 5.11 -0.27 3.94
N ILE A 110 5.74 -0.48 2.77
CA ILE A 110 7.03 0.16 2.43
C ILE A 110 6.89 1.68 2.44
N ARG A 111 5.85 2.22 1.80
CA ARG A 111 5.59 3.66 1.73
C ARG A 111 5.37 4.28 3.12
N CYS A 112 4.60 3.61 3.99
CA CYS A 112 4.44 4.00 5.39
C CYS A 112 5.77 4.10 6.13
N LEU A 113 6.65 3.10 5.98
CA LEU A 113 7.97 3.11 6.61
C LEU A 113 8.83 4.27 6.11
N LEU A 114 8.88 4.48 4.79
CA LEU A 114 9.61 5.59 4.18
C LEU A 114 9.09 6.95 4.65
N ALA A 115 7.76 7.15 4.65
CA ALA A 115 7.12 8.37 5.13
C ALA A 115 7.37 8.62 6.64
N GLY A 116 7.48 7.55 7.43
CA GLY A 116 7.90 7.60 8.84
C GLY A 116 9.40 7.87 9.06
N GLY A 117 10.17 8.14 8.00
CA GLY A 117 11.60 8.46 8.07
C GLY A 117 12.53 7.24 8.18
N ILE A 118 12.01 6.03 7.95
CA ILE A 118 12.82 4.82 7.90
C ILE A 118 13.59 4.78 6.57
N LYS A 119 14.89 4.48 6.64
CA LYS A 119 15.76 4.41 5.47
C LYS A 119 15.48 3.14 4.65
N ALA A 120 15.68 3.22 3.34
CA ALA A 120 15.41 2.14 2.39
C ALA A 120 16.21 0.84 2.66
N ASP A 121 17.35 0.94 3.34
CA ASP A 121 18.20 -0.19 3.75
C ASP A 121 17.75 -0.86 5.06
N ASP A 122 16.69 -0.36 5.72
CA ASP A 122 16.11 -0.99 6.90
C ASP A 122 15.60 -2.40 6.55
N LYS A 123 15.92 -3.37 7.41
CA LYS A 123 15.57 -4.79 7.24
C LYS A 123 14.09 -5.01 6.92
N ARG A 124 13.18 -4.17 7.42
CA ARG A 124 11.73 -4.28 7.17
C ARG A 124 11.40 -3.95 5.72
N ILE A 125 12.01 -2.89 5.18
CA ILE A 125 11.85 -2.49 3.78
C ILE A 125 12.51 -3.52 2.87
N VAL A 126 13.74 -3.95 3.18
CA VAL A 126 14.46 -4.96 2.39
C VAL A 126 13.67 -6.27 2.29
N LYS A 127 13.07 -6.74 3.40
CA LYS A 127 12.22 -7.95 3.39
C LYS A 127 10.96 -7.79 2.54
N ALA A 128 10.29 -6.65 2.63
CA ALA A 128 9.10 -6.37 1.84
C ALA A 128 9.41 -6.21 0.34
N ALA A 129 10.52 -5.54 0.01
CA ALA A 129 11.04 -5.43 -1.35
C ALA A 129 11.40 -6.81 -1.91
N SER A 130 12.01 -7.67 -1.10
CA SER A 130 12.31 -9.07 -1.47
C SER A 130 11.03 -9.88 -1.70
N TRP A 131 10.00 -9.66 -0.87
CA TRP A 131 8.69 -10.30 -1.06
C TRP A 131 8.05 -9.93 -2.40
N LEU A 132 8.13 -8.64 -2.79
CA LEU A 132 7.67 -8.15 -4.09
C LEU A 132 8.52 -8.71 -5.24
N ALA A 133 9.85 -8.69 -5.10
CA ALA A 133 10.81 -9.19 -6.09
C ALA A 133 10.55 -10.66 -6.45
N ALA A 134 10.30 -11.50 -5.44
CA ALA A 134 9.95 -12.91 -5.60
C ALA A 134 8.61 -13.16 -6.33
N ARG A 135 7.81 -12.12 -6.57
CA ARG A 135 6.51 -12.14 -7.26
C ARG A 135 6.57 -11.25 -8.51
N PRO A 136 7.21 -11.70 -9.60
CA PRO A 136 7.45 -10.92 -10.82
C PRO A 136 6.21 -10.56 -11.62
N SER A 137 5.13 -11.34 -11.50
CA SER A 137 3.92 -11.13 -12.30
C SER A 137 3.31 -9.75 -12.06
N LEU A 138 2.96 -9.09 -13.16
CA LEU A 138 2.20 -7.84 -13.17
C LEU A 138 0.79 -8.03 -13.73
N GLU A 139 0.48 -9.21 -14.27
CA GLU A 139 -0.85 -9.53 -14.81
C GLU A 139 -1.91 -9.64 -13.70
N LEU A 140 -1.49 -10.10 -12.51
CA LEU A 140 -2.35 -10.28 -11.34
C LEU A 140 -1.62 -9.72 -10.12
N VAL A 141 -2.36 -9.04 -9.24
CA VAL A 141 -1.80 -8.61 -7.95
C VAL A 141 -1.45 -9.85 -7.14
N PRO A 142 -0.20 -9.99 -6.65
CA PRO A 142 0.24 -11.22 -6.00
C PRO A 142 -0.25 -11.30 -4.54
N GLY A 143 -0.23 -12.51 -3.97
CA GLY A 143 -0.64 -12.79 -2.59
C GLY A 143 -2.01 -13.46 -2.45
N PHE A 144 -2.77 -13.58 -3.55
CA PHE A 144 -4.10 -14.22 -3.60
C PHE A 144 -4.05 -15.66 -4.12
N GLU A 145 -2.87 -16.28 -4.20
CA GLU A 145 -2.72 -17.63 -4.71
C GLU A 145 -3.51 -18.64 -3.86
N GLY A 146 -4.20 -19.58 -4.52
CA GLY A 146 -5.05 -20.57 -3.86
C GLY A 146 -6.44 -20.07 -3.46
N LEU A 147 -6.75 -18.78 -3.64
CA LEU A 147 -8.09 -18.27 -3.43
C LEU A 147 -8.97 -18.43 -4.68
N PRO A 148 -10.30 -18.60 -4.50
CA PRO A 148 -11.20 -18.72 -5.64
C PRO A 148 -11.14 -17.50 -6.56
N PRO A 149 -10.87 -17.67 -7.88
CA PRO A 149 -10.73 -16.56 -8.82
C PRO A 149 -11.95 -15.61 -8.88
N GLU A 150 -13.15 -16.12 -8.60
CA GLU A 150 -14.41 -15.38 -8.56
C GLU A 150 -14.46 -14.29 -7.49
N LEU A 151 -13.55 -14.33 -6.49
CA LEU A 151 -13.41 -13.23 -5.54
C LEU A 151 -12.92 -11.94 -6.20
N GLY A 152 -12.19 -12.07 -7.32
CA GLY A 152 -11.81 -10.96 -8.20
C GLY A 152 -10.72 -10.02 -7.67
N TRP A 153 -10.22 -10.22 -6.44
CA TRP A 153 -9.29 -9.29 -5.78
C TRP A 153 -8.01 -9.02 -6.56
N GLN A 154 -7.41 -10.07 -7.13
CA GLN A 154 -6.17 -9.98 -7.90
C GLN A 154 -6.27 -9.13 -9.18
N ARG A 155 -7.48 -8.96 -9.72
CA ARG A 155 -7.74 -8.09 -10.89
C ARG A 155 -8.29 -6.74 -10.48
N GLY A 156 -9.20 -6.68 -9.51
CA GLY A 156 -9.82 -5.43 -9.08
C GLY A 156 -8.89 -4.42 -8.38
N LEU A 157 -7.67 -4.83 -8.06
CA LEU A 157 -6.64 -4.00 -7.42
C LEU A 157 -5.47 -3.63 -8.37
N ARG A 158 -5.61 -3.91 -9.67
CA ARG A 158 -4.52 -3.86 -10.65
C ARG A 158 -3.89 -2.47 -10.79
N PHE A 159 -4.70 -1.44 -11.01
CA PHE A 159 -4.21 -0.08 -11.22
C PHE A 159 -3.71 0.53 -9.91
N TYR A 160 -4.35 0.23 -8.78
CA TYR A 160 -3.80 0.62 -7.48
C TYR A 160 -2.45 -0.05 -7.22
N TYR A 161 -2.30 -1.32 -7.61
CA TYR A 161 -1.01 -2.00 -7.53
C TYR A 161 0.06 -1.34 -8.40
N TYR A 162 -0.24 -0.95 -9.63
CA TYR A 162 0.73 -0.25 -10.48
C TYR A 162 1.13 1.10 -9.90
N ALA A 163 0.17 1.88 -9.40
CA ALA A 163 0.43 3.17 -8.78
C ALA A 163 1.29 3.03 -7.51
N SER A 164 0.96 2.09 -6.62
CA SER A 164 1.72 1.86 -5.40
C SER A 164 3.08 1.20 -5.67
N LEU A 165 3.18 0.26 -6.63
CA LEU A 165 4.42 -0.39 -7.01
C LEU A 165 5.40 0.62 -7.60
N ALA A 166 4.95 1.49 -8.49
CA ALA A 166 5.77 2.53 -9.11
C ALA A 166 6.54 3.34 -8.06
N LYS A 167 5.88 3.73 -6.97
CA LYS A 167 6.46 4.51 -5.86
C LYS A 167 7.54 3.75 -5.07
N VAL A 168 7.49 2.43 -5.06
CA VAL A 168 8.44 1.60 -4.30
C VAL A 168 9.47 0.91 -5.18
N LEU A 169 9.43 1.10 -6.51
CA LEU A 169 10.44 0.54 -7.42
C LEU A 169 11.89 0.83 -6.98
N PRO A 170 12.25 2.03 -6.48
CA PRO A 170 13.61 2.29 -6.02
C PRO A 170 14.08 1.45 -4.82
N THR A 171 13.17 0.81 -4.07
CA THR A 171 13.52 -0.06 -2.94
C THR A 171 13.71 -1.53 -3.34
N LEU A 172 13.32 -1.91 -4.56
CA LEU A 172 13.51 -3.26 -5.07
C LEU A 172 15.01 -3.56 -5.28
N PRO A 173 15.40 -4.85 -5.37
CA PRO A 173 16.74 -5.22 -5.79
C PRO A 173 17.10 -4.51 -7.10
N VAL A 174 18.30 -3.92 -7.16
CA VAL A 174 18.74 -3.09 -8.30
C VAL A 174 18.58 -3.79 -9.65
N ALA A 175 18.82 -5.11 -9.68
CA ALA A 175 18.66 -5.94 -10.88
C ALA A 175 17.21 -6.01 -11.41
N ASP A 176 16.21 -5.79 -10.56
CA ASP A 176 14.79 -5.88 -10.90
C ASP A 176 14.20 -4.52 -11.30
N VAL A 177 14.78 -3.40 -10.87
CA VAL A 177 14.17 -2.06 -11.01
C VAL A 177 13.84 -1.73 -12.47
N ALA A 178 14.80 -1.92 -13.37
CA ALA A 178 14.61 -1.57 -14.78
C ALA A 178 13.57 -2.45 -15.47
N SER A 179 13.60 -3.77 -15.22
CA SER A 179 12.64 -4.71 -15.80
C SER A 179 11.23 -4.48 -15.26
N ARG A 180 11.10 -4.15 -13.97
CA ARG A 180 9.83 -3.81 -13.33
C ARG A 180 9.23 -2.51 -13.85
N ARG A 181 10.03 -1.44 -13.99
CA ARG A 181 9.59 -0.18 -14.62
C ARG A 181 9.02 -0.44 -16.01
N LYS A 182 9.81 -1.12 -16.85
CA LYS A 182 9.41 -1.46 -18.21
C LYS A 182 8.11 -2.29 -18.22
N GLY A 183 8.04 -3.34 -17.41
CA GLY A 183 6.87 -4.22 -17.35
C GLY A 183 5.59 -3.49 -16.92
N VAL A 184 5.66 -2.55 -15.96
CA VAL A 184 4.49 -1.75 -15.56
C VAL A 184 4.02 -0.86 -16.71
N LEU A 185 4.94 -0.20 -17.42
CA LEU A 185 4.60 0.63 -18.58
C LEU A 185 4.02 -0.20 -19.72
N GLU A 186 4.57 -1.38 -20.01
CA GLU A 186 4.04 -2.29 -21.03
C GLU A 186 2.62 -2.77 -20.68
N MET A 187 2.37 -3.12 -19.42
CA MET A 187 1.03 -3.47 -18.95
C MET A 187 0.04 -2.31 -19.11
N LEU A 188 0.44 -1.09 -18.74
CA LEU A 188 -0.40 0.09 -18.92
C LEU A 188 -0.67 0.35 -20.40
N LEU A 189 0.33 0.33 -21.27
CA LEU A 189 0.12 0.51 -22.72
C LEU A 189 -0.83 -0.53 -23.31
N LYS A 190 -0.74 -1.79 -22.87
CA LYS A 190 -1.65 -2.88 -23.28
C LYS A 190 -3.09 -2.66 -22.81
N LEU A 191 -3.28 -2.05 -21.65
CA LEU A 191 -4.59 -1.85 -21.02
C LEU A 191 -5.24 -0.51 -21.36
N GLN A 192 -4.48 0.43 -21.94
CA GLN A 192 -5.00 1.72 -22.34
C GLN A 192 -6.01 1.57 -23.47
N ARG A 193 -7.17 2.21 -23.30
CA ARG A 193 -8.23 2.25 -24.31
C ARG A 193 -7.91 3.27 -25.40
N THR A 194 -8.65 3.22 -26.50
CA THR A 194 -8.50 4.14 -27.64
C THR A 194 -8.78 5.59 -27.29
N ASP A 195 -9.60 5.85 -26.28
CA ASP A 195 -9.88 7.19 -25.73
C ASP A 195 -8.83 7.64 -24.69
N GLY A 196 -7.80 6.83 -24.45
CA GLY A 196 -6.73 7.08 -23.47
C GLY A 196 -7.06 6.69 -22.03
N SER A 197 -8.31 6.31 -21.74
CA SER A 197 -8.74 5.90 -20.40
C SER A 197 -8.30 4.48 -20.04
N PHE A 198 -8.38 4.17 -18.76
CA PHE A 198 -8.15 2.84 -18.19
C PHE A 198 -9.39 2.40 -17.40
N LEU A 199 -9.70 1.10 -17.38
CA LEU A 199 -10.68 0.50 -16.47
C LEU A 199 -10.42 -1.00 -16.32
N ASN A 200 -10.77 -1.56 -15.16
CA ASN A 200 -10.73 -3.00 -14.92
C ASN A 200 -12.02 -3.67 -15.37
N GLU A 201 -11.92 -4.96 -15.67
CA GLU A 201 -13.07 -5.80 -16.01
C GLU A 201 -13.90 -6.17 -14.77
N ILE A 202 -13.31 -6.07 -13.58
CA ILE A 202 -13.88 -6.47 -12.29
C ILE A 202 -14.26 -5.21 -11.50
N ASP A 203 -15.45 -5.19 -10.93
CA ASP A 203 -16.01 -4.06 -10.15
C ASP A 203 -15.45 -3.89 -8.73
N ARG A 204 -14.56 -4.79 -8.31
CA ARG A 204 -13.91 -4.72 -7.00
C ARG A 204 -13.07 -3.46 -6.90
N MET A 205 -13.17 -2.79 -5.75
CA MET A 205 -12.48 -1.53 -5.44
C MET A 205 -12.70 -0.40 -6.46
N ARG A 206 -13.80 -0.48 -7.21
CA ARG A 206 -14.26 0.54 -8.16
C ARG A 206 -13.25 0.87 -9.26
N GLU A 207 -12.25 0.02 -9.52
CA GLU A 207 -11.33 0.23 -10.63
C GLU A 207 -11.98 -0.06 -12.00
N ASN A 208 -13.24 -0.52 -12.05
CA ASN A 208 -14.06 -0.51 -13.26
C ASN A 208 -14.61 0.88 -13.63
N ASP A 209 -14.50 1.86 -12.73
CA ASP A 209 -14.79 3.27 -12.99
C ASP A 209 -13.57 3.92 -13.66
N PRO A 210 -13.69 4.44 -14.89
CA PRO A 210 -12.56 5.01 -15.61
C PRO A 210 -11.96 6.23 -14.92
N LEU A 211 -12.70 6.95 -14.07
CA LEU A 211 -12.15 8.08 -13.31
C LEU A 211 -11.11 7.60 -12.28
N ILE A 212 -11.34 6.43 -11.68
CA ILE A 212 -10.45 5.85 -10.68
C ILE A 212 -9.25 5.19 -11.37
N ALA A 213 -9.50 4.25 -12.29
CA ALA A 213 -8.44 3.53 -12.96
C ALA A 213 -7.52 4.43 -13.78
N THR A 214 -8.07 5.45 -14.46
CA THR A 214 -7.25 6.38 -15.24
C THR A 214 -6.35 7.23 -14.34
N ALA A 215 -6.86 7.74 -13.22
CA ALA A 215 -6.05 8.49 -12.28
C ALA A 215 -4.89 7.63 -11.74
N LEU A 216 -5.16 6.38 -11.35
CA LEU A 216 -4.15 5.44 -10.87
C LEU A 216 -3.11 5.10 -11.95
N GLY A 217 -3.55 4.84 -13.19
CA GLY A 217 -2.65 4.59 -14.32
C GLY A 217 -1.74 5.76 -14.63
N VAL A 218 -2.29 6.98 -14.66
CA VAL A 218 -1.51 8.21 -14.88
C VAL A 218 -0.53 8.46 -13.74
N MET A 219 -0.91 8.21 -12.48
CA MET A 219 0.02 8.31 -11.35
C MET A 219 1.18 7.32 -11.48
N ALA A 220 0.92 6.07 -11.89
CA ALA A 220 1.98 5.09 -12.13
C ALA A 220 2.94 5.54 -13.24
N ILE A 221 2.41 6.04 -14.36
CA ILE A 221 3.23 6.56 -15.48
C ILE A 221 4.07 7.75 -15.01
N GLY A 222 3.45 8.74 -14.38
CA GLY A 222 4.12 9.95 -13.92
C GLY A 222 5.24 9.65 -12.93
N GLU A 223 5.00 8.75 -11.98
CA GLU A 223 6.00 8.28 -11.02
C GLU A 223 7.20 7.60 -11.72
N ILE A 224 6.95 6.71 -12.69
CA ILE A 224 8.03 6.04 -13.43
C ILE A 224 8.81 7.04 -14.29
N LEU A 225 8.15 7.98 -14.95
CA LEU A 225 8.81 9.01 -15.75
C LEU A 225 9.68 9.93 -14.90
N ASN A 226 9.20 10.35 -13.73
CA ASN A 226 10.00 11.15 -12.79
C ASN A 226 11.29 10.42 -12.39
N GLN A 227 11.22 9.10 -12.16
CA GLN A 227 12.39 8.29 -11.82
C GLN A 227 13.37 8.06 -12.98
N LEU A 228 12.98 8.29 -14.23
CA LEU A 228 13.85 8.21 -15.40
C LEU A 228 14.50 9.57 -15.73
N LEU A 229 13.90 10.66 -15.27
CA LEU A 229 14.34 12.03 -15.54
C LEU A 229 15.14 12.66 -14.37
N ALA A 230 15.09 12.06 -13.18
CA ALA A 230 15.87 12.45 -12.01
C ALA A 230 17.28 11.84 -12.04
#